data_AF-A0A9P6QRD1-F1
#
_entry.id   AF-A0A9P6QRD1-F1
#
_cell.length_a   1.000
_cell.length_b   1.000
_cell.length_c   1.000
_cell.angle_alpha   90.00
_cell.angle_beta   90.00
_cell.angle_gamma   90.00
#
_symmetry.space_group_name_H-M   'P 1'
#
loop_
_entity.id
_entity.type
_entity.pdbx_description
1 polymer ?
#
loop_
_entity_poly.entity_id
_entity_poly.type
_entity_poly.pdbx_seq_one_letter_code
_entity_poly.pdbx_strand_id
1 'polypeptide(L)'
;MTLTNNHPKDDYPLSMDDDCSTSSGSSTITITAPPPLYTPRLPSELILFMFRFLTAAHDLRSAILVCKLWCSCGMDLLWSKPALLTLPVAERMAQTMSLSSTIFPYANYIRRLNMSFIAPDVTDPMLIQFASCVRLERLLLAGSNKATITGLQRVLSGCSGLYSLDLSDIPAVTDALIEYVAEKCPRLHTLYVGSCSSLTDDSIVKLATSCPQLKR
;
A
#
# COMPACT_ATOMS: atom_id res chain seq x y z
N MET A 1 4.12 13.03 -64.87
CA MET A 1 2.75 13.41 -64.46
C MET A 1 2.79 13.51 -62.94
N THR A 2 2.74 14.64 -62.25
CA THR A 2 2.36 16.04 -62.54
C THR A 2 3.34 16.97 -61.83
N LEU A 3 3.59 18.14 -62.44
CA LEU A 3 4.56 19.18 -62.07
C LEU A 3 3.94 20.24 -61.15
N THR A 4 4.78 21.01 -60.44
CA THR A 4 4.88 22.51 -60.41
C THR A 4 5.45 22.98 -59.04
N ASN A 5 6.19 24.08 -58.88
CA ASN A 5 7.14 24.84 -59.71
C ASN A 5 7.81 25.90 -58.77
N ASN A 6 9.02 26.34 -59.12
CA ASN A 6 9.58 27.70 -58.93
C ASN A 6 10.00 28.30 -57.56
N HIS A 7 11.31 28.55 -57.45
CA HIS A 7 11.98 29.73 -56.86
C HIS A 7 12.01 30.90 -57.91
N PRO A 8 12.61 32.10 -57.69
CA PRO A 8 12.82 32.96 -56.50
C PRO A 8 12.52 34.47 -56.79
N LYS A 9 12.74 35.40 -55.82
CA LYS A 9 13.43 36.73 -55.93
C LYS A 9 12.96 37.81 -54.93
N ASP A 10 13.97 38.39 -54.25
CA ASP A 10 14.27 39.80 -53.97
C ASP A 10 13.19 40.80 -53.49
N ASP A 11 13.41 41.43 -52.33
CA ASP A 11 13.41 42.91 -52.23
C ASP A 11 14.13 43.47 -50.98
N TYR A 12 14.77 44.62 -51.19
CA TYR A 12 15.78 45.41 -50.44
C TYR A 12 15.18 46.25 -49.26
N PRO A 13 15.92 47.11 -48.47
CA PRO A 13 17.22 47.75 -48.76
C PRO A 13 18.27 47.93 -47.63
N LEU A 14 19.44 48.35 -48.12
CA LEU A 14 20.68 48.85 -47.51
C LEU A 14 20.57 50.22 -46.83
N SER A 15 21.41 50.41 -45.79
CA SER A 15 22.19 51.61 -45.37
C SER A 15 22.34 51.57 -43.84
N MET A 16 23.45 51.91 -43.18
CA MET A 16 24.58 52.78 -43.49
C MET A 16 25.75 52.40 -42.55
N ASP A 17 26.95 52.83 -42.95
CA ASP A 17 28.27 52.48 -42.43
C ASP A 17 28.61 52.91 -40.99
N ASP A 18 29.64 52.23 -40.48
CA ASP A 18 30.70 52.61 -39.53
C ASP A 18 30.58 53.90 -38.69
N ASP A 19 30.74 53.78 -37.36
CA ASP A 19 32.00 54.20 -36.73
C ASP A 19 32.09 53.80 -35.24
N CYS A 20 33.24 53.24 -34.90
CA CYS A 20 33.66 52.93 -33.54
C CYS A 20 34.17 54.20 -32.85
N SER A 21 33.61 54.57 -31.70
CA SER A 21 34.23 55.51 -30.78
C SER A 21 33.89 55.14 -29.34
N THR A 22 34.95 54.83 -28.61
CA THR A 22 35.00 54.43 -27.22
C THR A 22 34.43 55.49 -26.27
N SER A 23 33.52 55.09 -25.37
CA SER A 23 33.48 55.71 -24.04
C SER A 23 33.18 54.64 -22.99
N SER A 24 34.12 54.56 -22.06
CA SER A 24 34.21 53.63 -20.95
C SER A 24 33.12 53.87 -19.91
N GLY A 25 32.25 52.87 -19.72
CA GLY A 25 31.29 52.80 -18.62
C GLY A 25 30.93 51.35 -18.32
N SER A 26 31.88 50.60 -17.74
CA SER A 26 31.66 49.21 -17.34
C SER A 26 30.67 49.16 -16.17
N SER A 27 29.38 49.07 -16.49
CA SER A 27 28.33 48.66 -15.56
C SER A 27 27.97 47.22 -15.90
N THR A 28 28.72 46.28 -15.36
CA THR A 28 28.38 44.85 -15.46
C THR A 28 27.07 44.64 -14.70
N ILE A 29 25.95 44.57 -15.42
CA ILE A 29 24.69 44.10 -14.86
C ILE A 29 24.90 42.63 -14.52
N THR A 30 25.22 42.38 -13.25
CA THR A 30 25.26 41.03 -12.70
C THR A 30 23.81 40.57 -12.67
N ILE A 31 23.42 39.72 -13.63
CA ILE A 31 22.17 38.98 -13.54
C ILE A 31 22.38 37.96 -12.41
N THR A 32 22.16 38.39 -11.17
CA THR A 32 22.05 37.48 -10.04
C THR A 32 20.91 36.52 -10.34
N ALA A 33 21.24 35.23 -10.37
CA ALA A 33 20.24 34.17 -10.44
C ALA A 33 19.14 34.44 -9.40
N PRO A 34 17.86 34.20 -9.73
CA PRO A 34 16.79 34.36 -8.74
C PRO A 34 17.15 33.55 -7.49
N PRO A 35 16.95 34.08 -6.28
CA PRO A 35 17.18 33.32 -5.06
C PRO A 35 16.45 31.98 -5.19
N PRO A 36 17.04 30.86 -4.75
CA PRO A 36 16.36 29.58 -4.83
C PRO A 36 15.00 29.75 -4.17
N LEU A 37 13.93 29.56 -4.95
CA LEU A 37 12.58 29.60 -4.42
C LEU A 37 12.53 28.56 -3.32
N TYR A 38 12.58 29.04 -2.07
CA TYR A 38 12.37 28.24 -0.88
C TYR A 38 10.88 27.90 -0.90
N THR A 39 10.50 26.97 -1.77
CA THR A 39 9.19 26.35 -1.69
C THR A 39 9.24 25.53 -0.40
N PRO A 40 8.51 25.92 0.65
CA PRO A 40 8.51 25.12 1.87
C PRO A 40 7.98 23.74 1.47
N ARG A 41 8.87 22.74 1.47
CA ARG A 41 8.46 21.35 1.23
C ARG A 41 7.47 21.01 2.34
N LEU A 42 6.24 20.71 1.94
CA LEU A 42 5.19 20.33 2.87
C LEU A 42 5.67 19.12 3.69
N PRO A 43 5.66 19.19 5.03
CA PRO A 43 6.01 18.06 5.89
C PRO A 43 5.15 16.83 5.62
N SER A 44 5.72 15.64 5.82
CA SER A 44 5.04 14.36 5.58
C SER A 44 3.75 14.20 6.37
N GLU A 45 3.68 14.79 7.57
CA GLU A 45 2.52 14.77 8.46
C GLU A 45 1.32 15.46 7.82
N LEU A 46 1.56 16.57 7.12
CA LEU A 46 0.51 17.33 6.44
C LEU A 46 0.07 16.63 5.15
N ILE A 47 0.98 15.95 4.43
CA ILE A 47 0.60 15.13 3.27
C ILE A 47 -0.26 13.94 3.71
N LEU A 48 0.14 13.22 4.77
CA LEU A 48 -0.66 12.14 5.35
C LEU A 48 -2.00 12.66 5.87
N PHE A 49 -2.01 13.86 6.46
CA PHE A 49 -3.24 14.52 6.87
C PHE A 49 -4.16 14.76 5.66
N MET A 50 -3.65 15.29 4.55
CA MET A 50 -4.43 15.50 3.32
C MET A 50 -4.95 14.18 2.74
N PHE A 51 -4.10 13.14 2.68
CA PHE A 51 -4.47 11.85 2.12
C PHE A 51 -5.58 11.15 2.91
N ARG A 52 -5.77 11.46 4.20
CA ARG A 52 -6.92 10.92 4.97
C ARG A 52 -8.27 11.32 4.39
N PHE A 53 -8.33 12.44 3.66
CA PHE A 53 -9.55 12.95 3.04
C PHE A 53 -9.78 12.41 1.62
N LEU A 54 -8.80 11.71 1.05
CA LEU A 54 -8.94 11.02 -0.23
C LEU A 54 -9.68 9.71 -0.02
N THR A 55 -11.01 9.77 0.03
CA THR A 55 -11.86 8.60 0.29
C THR A 55 -11.92 7.63 -0.88
N ALA A 56 -11.70 8.11 -2.12
CA ALA A 56 -11.72 7.28 -3.29
C ALA A 56 -10.31 6.78 -3.65
N ALA A 57 -10.20 5.47 -3.91
CA ALA A 57 -8.90 4.85 -4.21
C ALA A 57 -8.24 5.42 -5.47
N HIS A 58 -9.01 5.96 -6.42
CA HIS A 58 -8.47 6.58 -7.63
C HIS A 58 -7.77 7.92 -7.32
N ASP A 59 -8.30 8.72 -6.40
CA ASP A 59 -7.68 10.00 -6.02
C ASP A 59 -6.32 9.79 -5.35
N LEU A 60 -6.25 8.82 -4.43
CA LEU A 60 -4.98 8.46 -3.80
C LEU A 60 -3.96 7.98 -4.85
N ARG A 61 -4.39 7.19 -5.84
CA ARG A 61 -3.52 6.75 -6.95
C ARG A 61 -3.02 7.92 -7.79
N SER A 62 -3.86 8.90 -8.08
CA SER A 62 -3.43 10.11 -8.80
C SER A 62 -2.44 10.93 -7.97
N ALA A 63 -2.71 11.08 -6.66
CA ALA A 63 -1.87 11.86 -5.74
C ALA A 63 -0.45 11.26 -5.62
N ILE A 64 -0.31 9.95 -5.46
CA ILE A 64 1.02 9.32 -5.31
C ILE A 64 1.88 9.41 -6.58
N LEU A 65 1.31 9.75 -7.74
CA LEU A 65 2.06 9.94 -8.99
C LEU A 65 2.63 11.36 -9.14
N VAL A 66 2.27 12.30 -8.26
CA VAL A 66 2.71 13.70 -8.33
C VAL A 66 4.21 13.84 -8.09
N CYS A 67 4.74 13.24 -7.02
CA CYS A 67 6.18 13.26 -6.71
C CYS A 67 6.61 12.12 -5.77
N LYS A 68 7.92 11.94 -5.62
CA LYS A 68 8.50 10.88 -4.76
C LYS A 68 8.04 10.96 -3.30
N LEU A 69 7.90 12.16 -2.75
CA LEU A 69 7.45 12.37 -1.36
C LEU A 69 5.98 11.96 -1.17
N TRP A 70 5.13 12.30 -2.13
CA TRP A 70 3.72 11.91 -2.12
C TRP A 70 3.58 10.40 -2.29
N CYS A 71 4.38 9.80 -3.18
CA CYS A 71 4.47 8.36 -3.33
C CYS A 71 4.86 7.69 -2.01
N SER A 72 5.94 8.12 -1.35
CA SER A 72 6.38 7.51 -0.10
C SER A 72 5.35 7.64 1.03
N CYS A 73 4.61 8.75 1.10
CA CYS A 73 3.55 8.94 2.09
C CYS A 73 2.31 8.10 1.78
N GLY A 74 1.92 7.99 0.50
CA GLY A 74 0.67 7.35 0.11
C GLY A 74 0.77 5.83 -0.07
N MET A 75 1.97 5.27 -0.25
CA MET A 75 2.13 3.83 -0.42
C MET A 75 1.67 3.02 0.80
N ASP A 76 1.93 3.47 2.03
CA ASP A 76 1.42 2.83 3.25
C ASP A 76 -0.11 2.81 3.24
N LEU A 77 -0.73 3.96 2.93
CA LEU A 77 -2.19 4.08 2.86
C LEU A 77 -2.80 3.17 1.78
N LEU A 78 -2.18 3.12 0.59
CA LEU A 78 -2.64 2.31 -0.54
C LEU A 78 -2.60 0.81 -0.23
N TRP A 79 -1.53 0.35 0.43
CA TRP A 79 -1.32 -1.07 0.77
C TRP A 79 -1.94 -1.47 2.11
N SER A 80 -2.45 -0.51 2.91
CA SER A 80 -3.03 -0.81 4.23
C SER A 80 -4.27 -1.69 4.20
N LYS A 81 -5.09 -1.58 3.15
CA LYS A 81 -6.33 -2.33 2.94
C LYS A 81 -6.46 -2.73 1.47
N PRO A 82 -5.70 -3.74 1.01
CA PRO A 82 -5.83 -4.24 -0.35
C PRO A 82 -7.22 -4.83 -0.61
N ALA A 83 -7.75 -4.56 -1.81
CA ALA A 83 -9.00 -5.14 -2.26
C ALA A 83 -8.72 -6.47 -3.00
N LEU A 84 -8.69 -7.57 -2.25
CA LEU A 84 -8.51 -8.92 -2.81
C LEU A 84 -9.84 -9.50 -3.28
N LEU A 85 -10.33 -8.99 -4.41
CA LEU A 85 -11.62 -9.39 -4.98
C LEU A 85 -11.54 -10.65 -5.86
N THR A 86 -10.35 -10.99 -6.35
CA THR A 86 -10.12 -12.15 -7.21
C THR A 86 -8.75 -12.77 -6.92
N LEU A 87 -8.62 -14.08 -7.14
CA LEU A 87 -7.37 -14.81 -6.91
C LEU A 87 -6.17 -14.21 -7.66
N PRO A 88 -6.26 -13.83 -8.96
CA PRO A 88 -5.12 -13.23 -9.66
C PRO A 88 -4.65 -11.90 -9.07
N VAL A 89 -5.54 -11.14 -8.41
CA VAL A 89 -5.15 -9.91 -7.71
C VAL A 89 -4.33 -10.26 -6.46
N ALA A 90 -4.76 -11.27 -5.69
CA ALA A 90 -4.03 -11.75 -4.53
C ALA A 90 -2.65 -12.31 -4.89
N GLU A 91 -2.56 -13.10 -5.96
CA GLU A 91 -1.29 -13.67 -6.44
C GLU A 91 -0.29 -12.60 -6.86
N ARG A 92 -0.71 -11.60 -7.66
CA ARG A 92 0.17 -10.48 -8.06
C ARG A 92 0.66 -9.69 -6.85
N MET A 93 -0.20 -9.51 -5.86
CA MET A 93 0.14 -8.81 -4.63
C MET A 93 1.17 -9.61 -3.81
N ALA A 94 0.92 -10.91 -3.61
CA ALA A 94 1.85 -11.83 -2.98
C ALA A 94 3.21 -11.88 -3.68
N GLN A 95 3.19 -11.95 -5.02
CA GLN A 95 4.40 -11.92 -5.84
C GLN A 95 5.21 -10.64 -5.61
N THR A 96 4.54 -9.48 -5.56
CA THR A 96 5.20 -8.19 -5.29
C THR A 96 5.91 -8.17 -3.93
N MET A 97 5.29 -8.76 -2.91
CA MET A 97 5.90 -8.88 -1.57
C MET A 97 7.03 -9.91 -1.50
N SER A 98 7.07 -10.86 -2.43
CA SER A 98 8.12 -11.89 -2.51
C SER A 98 9.38 -11.44 -3.26
N LEU A 99 9.35 -10.27 -3.92
CA LEU A 99 10.51 -9.73 -4.64
C LEU A 99 11.64 -9.38 -3.66
N SER A 100 12.87 -9.77 -4.02
CA SER A 100 14.06 -9.60 -3.18
C SER A 100 14.52 -8.15 -3.03
N SER A 101 14.25 -7.29 -4.02
CA SER A 101 14.62 -5.88 -4.01
C SER A 101 13.41 -5.02 -4.33
N THR A 102 12.75 -4.54 -3.29
CA THR A 102 11.61 -3.63 -3.40
C THR A 102 11.98 -2.26 -2.84
N ILE A 103 11.47 -1.21 -3.48
CA ILE A 103 11.66 0.18 -3.02
C ILE A 103 10.94 0.39 -1.68
N PHE A 104 9.84 -0.33 -1.47
CA PHE A 104 9.00 -0.21 -0.28
C PHE A 104 8.78 -1.57 0.38
N PRO A 105 8.74 -1.62 1.72
CA PRO A 105 8.43 -2.84 2.47
C PRO A 105 6.92 -3.13 2.44
N TYR A 106 6.38 -3.51 1.28
CA TYR A 106 4.94 -3.63 1.03
C TYR A 106 4.19 -4.50 2.06
N ALA A 107 4.79 -5.61 2.50
CA ALA A 107 4.20 -6.48 3.53
C ALA A 107 3.99 -5.76 4.88
N ASN A 108 4.85 -4.78 5.22
CA ASN A 108 4.76 -4.01 6.46
C ASN A 108 3.69 -2.90 6.40
N TYR A 109 3.11 -2.66 5.23
CA TYR A 109 2.01 -1.69 5.10
C TYR A 109 0.65 -2.34 5.31
N ILE A 110 0.52 -3.64 5.07
CA ILE A 110 -0.77 -4.35 5.14
C ILE A 110 -1.22 -4.43 6.60
N ARG A 111 -2.40 -3.85 6.87
CA ARG A 111 -3.06 -3.87 8.19
C ARG A 111 -4.38 -4.62 8.15
N ARG A 112 -5.08 -4.60 7.01
CA ARG A 112 -6.42 -5.18 6.88
C ARG A 112 -6.45 -6.10 5.67
N LEU A 113 -6.47 -7.40 5.93
CA LEU A 113 -6.52 -8.41 4.89
C LEU A 113 -7.88 -9.10 4.93
N ASN A 114 -8.60 -9.03 3.82
CA ASN A 114 -9.87 -9.72 3.66
C ASN A 114 -9.75 -10.62 2.43
N MET A 115 -9.81 -11.93 2.66
CA MET A 115 -9.79 -12.96 1.61
C MET A 115 -11.12 -13.70 1.49
N SER A 116 -12.16 -13.29 2.21
CA SER A 116 -13.48 -13.94 2.15
C SER A 116 -14.09 -13.91 0.75
N PHE A 117 -13.74 -12.93 -0.09
CA PHE A 117 -14.18 -12.86 -1.50
C PHE A 117 -13.56 -13.94 -2.40
N ILE A 118 -12.43 -14.53 -1.97
CA ILE A 118 -11.71 -15.59 -2.67
C ILE A 118 -11.64 -16.87 -1.83
N ALA A 119 -12.52 -17.01 -0.84
CA ALA A 119 -12.49 -18.08 0.16
C ALA A 119 -12.34 -19.50 -0.42
N PRO A 120 -13.03 -19.88 -1.53
CA PRO A 120 -12.86 -21.22 -2.13
C PRO A 120 -11.45 -21.50 -2.65
N ASP A 121 -10.63 -20.47 -2.85
CA ASP A 121 -9.27 -20.54 -3.38
C ASP A 121 -8.20 -20.28 -2.32
N VAL A 122 -8.60 -19.97 -1.07
CA VAL A 122 -7.67 -19.76 0.05
C VAL A 122 -7.03 -21.08 0.48
N THR A 123 -5.76 -21.26 0.10
CA THR A 123 -4.94 -22.43 0.43
C THR A 123 -3.77 -22.04 1.32
N ASP A 124 -3.15 -23.03 1.99
CA ASP A 124 -1.99 -22.80 2.85
C ASP A 124 -0.82 -22.09 2.13
N PRO A 125 -0.41 -22.47 0.91
CA PRO A 125 0.65 -21.74 0.20
C PRO A 125 0.32 -20.26 0.03
N MET A 126 -0.93 -19.92 -0.28
CA MET A 126 -1.35 -18.53 -0.36
C MET A 126 -1.27 -17.84 1.00
N LEU A 127 -1.79 -18.44 2.08
CA LEU A 127 -1.70 -17.86 3.43
C LEU A 127 -0.24 -17.63 3.87
N ILE A 128 0.64 -18.58 3.56
CA ILE A 128 2.08 -18.50 3.89
C ILE A 128 2.74 -17.30 3.20
N GLN A 129 2.34 -16.95 1.97
CA GLN A 129 2.87 -15.75 1.30
C GLN A 129 2.55 -14.45 2.04
N PHE A 130 1.48 -14.42 2.84
CA PHE A 130 1.10 -13.29 3.67
C PHE A 130 1.67 -13.36 5.10
N ALA A 131 2.46 -14.38 5.45
CA ALA A 131 3.05 -14.50 6.79
C ALA A 131 4.07 -13.39 7.13
N SER A 132 4.61 -12.71 6.12
CA SER A 132 5.47 -11.53 6.29
C SER A 132 4.68 -10.27 6.69
N CYS A 133 3.34 -10.30 6.65
CA CYS A 133 2.48 -9.18 7.01
C CYS A 133 2.33 -9.04 8.53
N VAL A 134 3.42 -8.77 9.24
CA VAL A 134 3.47 -8.77 10.72
C VAL A 134 2.73 -7.59 11.38
N ARG A 135 2.23 -6.63 10.58
CA ARG A 135 1.48 -5.46 11.07
C ARG A 135 -0.02 -5.59 10.85
N LEU A 136 -0.51 -6.81 10.60
CA LEU A 136 -1.93 -7.09 10.49
C LEU A 136 -2.67 -6.73 11.78
N GLU A 137 -3.76 -6.00 11.58
CA GLU A 137 -4.72 -5.53 12.57
C GLU A 137 -6.06 -6.25 12.43
N ARG A 138 -6.45 -6.56 11.17
CA ARG A 138 -7.66 -7.33 10.84
C ARG A 138 -7.37 -8.38 9.79
N LEU A 139 -7.82 -9.61 10.03
CA LEU A 139 -7.72 -10.73 9.10
C LEU A 139 -9.10 -11.40 8.98
N LEU A 140 -9.66 -11.41 7.78
CA LEU A 140 -10.95 -12.03 7.48
C LEU A 140 -10.76 -13.17 6.49
N LEU A 141 -11.04 -14.40 6.95
CA LEU A 141 -10.87 -15.64 6.22
C LEU A 141 -12.16 -16.46 6.14
N ALA A 142 -13.32 -15.88 6.48
CA ALA A 142 -14.58 -16.60 6.53
C ALA A 142 -14.83 -17.46 5.27
N GLY A 143 -15.20 -18.73 5.47
CA GLY A 143 -15.50 -19.69 4.41
C GLY A 143 -14.28 -20.33 3.72
N SER A 144 -13.05 -20.09 4.19
CA SER A 144 -11.82 -20.61 3.59
C SER A 144 -11.62 -22.12 3.87
N ASN A 145 -12.39 -22.97 3.20
CA ASN A 145 -12.45 -24.42 3.48
C ASN A 145 -11.17 -25.20 3.13
N LYS A 146 -10.29 -24.67 2.28
CA LYS A 146 -9.00 -25.27 1.91
C LYS A 146 -7.84 -24.83 2.82
N ALA A 147 -8.07 -23.90 3.74
CA ALA A 147 -7.07 -23.50 4.72
C ALA A 147 -6.97 -24.56 5.83
N THR A 148 -5.76 -25.01 6.14
CA THR A 148 -5.50 -25.91 7.26
C THR A 148 -4.95 -25.15 8.45
N ILE A 149 -4.91 -25.82 9.61
CA ILE A 149 -4.31 -25.28 10.83
C ILE A 149 -2.87 -24.78 10.60
N THR A 150 -2.10 -25.45 9.73
CA THR A 150 -0.71 -25.08 9.43
C THR A 150 -0.61 -23.73 8.75
N GLY A 151 -1.42 -23.50 7.71
CA GLY A 151 -1.47 -22.21 7.00
C GLY A 151 -1.96 -21.08 7.90
N LEU A 152 -3.00 -21.35 8.71
CA LEU A 152 -3.58 -20.40 9.64
C LEU A 152 -2.58 -19.98 10.73
N GLN A 153 -1.93 -20.95 11.39
CA GLN A 153 -0.90 -20.65 12.38
C GLN A 153 0.26 -19.85 11.76
N ARG A 154 0.67 -20.19 10.54
CA ARG A 154 1.78 -19.48 9.88
C ARG A 154 1.45 -18.02 9.63
N VAL A 155 0.29 -17.70 9.07
CA VAL A 155 -0.09 -16.30 8.80
C VAL A 155 -0.29 -15.51 10.10
N LEU A 156 -0.72 -16.17 11.19
CA LEU A 156 -0.94 -15.53 12.49
C LEU A 156 0.33 -15.36 13.33
N SER A 157 1.39 -16.13 13.05
CA SER A 157 2.59 -16.24 13.89
C SER A 157 3.28 -14.91 14.26
N GLY A 158 3.24 -13.91 13.37
CA GLY A 158 3.84 -12.59 13.58
C GLY A 158 2.84 -11.47 13.91
N CYS A 159 1.55 -11.78 14.06
CA CYS A 159 0.47 -10.79 14.09
C CYS A 159 0.07 -10.35 15.52
N SER A 160 1.02 -9.94 16.36
CA SER A 160 0.75 -9.53 17.76
C SER A 160 -0.12 -8.27 17.90
N GLY A 161 -0.25 -7.49 16.83
CA GLY A 161 -1.13 -6.33 16.72
C GLY A 161 -2.56 -6.63 16.27
N LEU A 162 -2.89 -7.90 15.99
CA LEU A 162 -4.20 -8.29 15.47
C LEU A 162 -5.28 -8.04 16.54
N TYR A 163 -6.30 -7.27 16.17
CA TYR A 163 -7.46 -7.02 17.04
C TYR A 163 -8.77 -7.57 16.49
N SER A 164 -8.85 -7.93 15.22
CA SER A 164 -10.05 -8.52 14.61
C SER A 164 -9.67 -9.73 13.77
N LEU A 165 -10.28 -10.87 14.07
CA LEU A 165 -10.05 -12.11 13.36
C LEU A 165 -11.39 -12.77 13.02
N ASP A 166 -11.58 -13.18 11.77
CA ASP A 166 -12.74 -13.94 11.34
C ASP A 166 -12.30 -15.26 10.72
N LEU A 167 -12.66 -16.35 11.41
CA LEU A 167 -12.41 -17.74 11.07
C LEU A 167 -13.72 -18.53 10.88
N SER A 168 -14.84 -17.84 10.69
CA SER A 168 -16.16 -18.47 10.55
C SER A 168 -16.21 -19.40 9.34
N ASP A 169 -16.95 -20.49 9.44
CA ASP A 169 -17.13 -21.48 8.37
C ASP A 169 -15.80 -22.09 7.85
N ILE A 170 -14.77 -22.18 8.70
CA ILE A 170 -13.51 -22.86 8.39
C ILE A 170 -13.44 -24.18 9.17
N PRO A 171 -13.51 -25.35 8.50
CA PRO A 171 -13.53 -26.67 9.16
C PRO A 171 -12.25 -27.00 9.95
N ALA A 172 -11.11 -26.39 9.58
CA ALA A 172 -9.83 -26.60 10.24
C ALA A 172 -9.69 -25.86 11.59
N VAL A 173 -10.68 -25.06 11.98
CA VAL A 173 -10.69 -24.34 13.26
C VAL A 173 -11.00 -25.32 14.39
N THR A 174 -10.06 -25.43 15.31
CA THR A 174 -10.07 -26.36 16.45
C THR A 174 -9.59 -25.64 17.70
N ASP A 175 -9.79 -26.24 18.87
CA ASP A 175 -9.29 -25.71 20.14
C ASP A 175 -7.79 -25.39 20.11
N ALA A 176 -6.97 -26.25 19.48
CA ALA A 176 -5.54 -26.02 19.32
C ALA A 176 -5.22 -24.75 18.53
N LEU A 177 -6.04 -24.39 17.54
CA LEU A 177 -5.88 -23.13 16.81
C LEU A 177 -6.27 -21.94 17.68
N ILE A 178 -7.35 -22.04 18.45
CA ILE A 178 -7.81 -20.97 19.33
C ILE A 178 -6.80 -20.70 20.46
N GLU A 179 -6.22 -21.75 21.04
CA GLU A 179 -5.12 -21.62 22.00
C GLU A 179 -3.90 -20.94 21.37
N TYR A 180 -3.54 -21.31 20.14
CA TYR A 180 -2.47 -20.64 19.41
C TYR A 180 -2.77 -19.16 19.16
N VAL A 181 -4.00 -18.82 18.78
CA VAL A 181 -4.45 -17.42 18.61
C VAL A 181 -4.34 -16.67 19.94
N ALA A 182 -4.75 -17.29 21.05
CA ALA A 182 -4.67 -16.71 22.38
C ALA A 182 -3.24 -16.36 22.78
N GLU A 183 -2.27 -17.22 22.42
CA GLU A 183 -0.84 -16.99 22.70
C GLU A 183 -0.24 -15.91 21.79
N LYS A 184 -0.56 -15.92 20.49
CA LYS A 184 0.10 -15.03 19.50
C LYS A 184 -0.57 -13.68 19.31
N CYS A 185 -1.86 -13.57 19.60
CA CYS A 185 -2.68 -12.37 19.36
C CYS A 185 -3.30 -11.81 20.65
N PRO A 186 -2.52 -11.39 21.66
CA PRO A 186 -3.04 -10.96 22.97
C PRO A 186 -3.87 -9.65 22.90
N ARG A 187 -3.82 -8.93 21.78
CA ARG A 187 -4.57 -7.68 21.54
C ARG A 187 -5.91 -7.93 20.84
N LEU A 188 -6.37 -9.19 20.77
CA LEU A 188 -7.61 -9.52 20.11
C LEU A 188 -8.80 -8.85 20.81
N HIS A 189 -9.63 -8.15 20.03
CA HIS A 189 -10.87 -7.52 20.48
C HIS A 189 -12.11 -8.21 19.91
N THR A 190 -11.98 -8.79 18.73
CA THR A 190 -13.09 -9.41 18.02
C THR A 190 -12.65 -10.72 17.40
N LEU A 191 -13.35 -11.80 17.71
CA LEU A 191 -13.15 -13.12 17.11
C LEU A 191 -14.48 -13.66 16.59
N TYR A 192 -14.54 -13.98 15.30
CA TYR A 192 -15.65 -14.72 14.73
C TYR A 192 -15.24 -16.17 14.46
N VAL A 193 -15.96 -17.11 15.06
CA VAL A 193 -15.78 -18.57 14.91
C VAL A 193 -17.13 -19.25 14.64
N GLY A 194 -18.00 -18.56 13.89
CA GLY A 194 -19.32 -19.07 13.54
C GLY A 194 -19.22 -20.37 12.76
N SER A 195 -20.13 -21.31 13.06
CA SER A 195 -20.18 -22.63 12.40
C SER A 195 -18.91 -23.49 12.51
N CYS A 196 -18.04 -23.22 13.49
CA CYS A 196 -16.90 -24.08 13.81
C CYS A 196 -17.34 -25.18 14.80
N SER A 197 -17.61 -26.40 14.33
CA SER A 197 -18.16 -27.49 15.14
C SER A 197 -17.16 -28.18 16.08
N SER A 198 -15.87 -27.90 15.93
CA SER A 198 -14.78 -28.56 16.68
C SER A 198 -14.27 -27.73 17.87
N LEU A 199 -15.02 -26.72 18.29
CA LEU A 199 -14.65 -25.83 19.40
C LEU A 199 -15.37 -26.23 20.69
N THR A 200 -14.62 -26.23 21.79
CA THR A 200 -15.13 -26.44 23.14
C THR A 200 -15.06 -25.16 23.96
N ASP A 201 -15.88 -25.10 25.02
CA ASP A 201 -15.89 -23.94 25.92
C ASP A 201 -14.53 -23.70 26.62
N ASP A 202 -13.73 -24.76 26.82
CA ASP A 202 -12.42 -24.65 27.47
C ASP A 202 -11.44 -23.78 26.65
N SER A 203 -11.42 -23.94 25.33
CA SER A 203 -10.57 -23.11 24.46
C SER A 203 -11.03 -21.65 24.43
N ILE A 204 -12.34 -21.40 24.51
CA ILE A 204 -12.92 -20.07 24.61
C ILE A 204 -12.59 -19.41 25.96
N VAL A 205 -12.63 -20.16 27.07
CA VAL A 205 -12.20 -19.67 28.38
C VAL A 205 -10.72 -19.29 28.35
N LYS A 206 -9.85 -20.17 27.81
CA LYS A 206 -8.42 -19.87 27.65
C LYS A 206 -8.19 -18.61 26.81
N LEU A 207 -8.89 -18.47 25.69
CA LEU A 207 -8.85 -17.27 24.85
C LEU A 207 -9.24 -16.03 25.66
N ALA A 208 -10.34 -16.08 26.41
CA ALA A 208 -10.81 -14.96 27.23
C ALA A 208 -9.80 -14.56 28.32
N THR A 209 -9.08 -15.54 28.89
CA THR A 209 -8.04 -15.25 29.91
C THR A 209 -6.77 -14.63 29.31
N SER A 210 -6.39 -15.02 28.09
CA SER A 210 -5.18 -14.51 27.42
C SER A 210 -5.38 -13.20 26.67
N CYS A 211 -6.62 -12.91 26.24
CA CYS A 211 -6.99 -11.72 25.47
C CYS A 211 -7.88 -10.78 26.31
N PRO A 212 -7.31 -9.93 27.18
CA PRO A 212 -8.09 -9.10 28.12
C PRO A 212 -8.92 -8.00 27.45
N GLN A 213 -8.67 -7.73 26.16
CA GLN A 213 -9.40 -6.72 25.38
C GLN A 213 -10.51 -7.32 24.50
N LEU A 214 -10.77 -8.64 24.62
CA LEU A 214 -11.82 -9.32 23.86
C LEU A 214 -13.19 -8.77 24.24
N LYS A 215 -13.98 -8.39 23.23
CA LYS A 215 -15.30 -7.75 23.40
C LYS A 215 -16.43 -8.51 22.70
N ARG A 216 -16.13 -9.16 21.58
CA ARG A 216 -17.12 -9.78 20.68
C ARG A 216 -16.55 -11.02 20.04
#